data_AF-A0A7S1DKQ1-F1
#
_entry.id   AF-A0A7S1DKQ1-F1
#
_cell.length_a   1.000
_cell.length_b   1.000
_cell.length_c   1.000
_cell.angle_alpha   90.00
_cell.angle_beta   90.00
_cell.angle_gamma   90.00
#
_symmetry.space_group_name_H-M   'P 1'
#
loop_
_entity.id
_entity.type
_entity.pdbx_description
1 polymer ?
#
loop_
_entity_poly.entity_id
_entity_poly.type
_entity_poly.pdbx_seq_one_letter_code
_entity_poly.pdbx_strand_id
1 'polypeptide(L)'
;GSKHAPEGTSDTMRKAGLALLALGAFEGASAFTAPALLPTQASAVRPTSAMSLRMSANLDASPAASRRSALAFLAAGAACLAVQPANADMTLTSMKRAYFRYVPRIEVGRDLYVLKLREAIESEDWKAVDDIFVQVSAAQEESSKAALGLDAKLSKIENELLNPMQVWITSFAEKGTSPKQRKMDAKLASLRAALDGVQAAAAKRDKDAAIQSWEDGKIALNGYIKTANKGLTLQVRQLALIPDDWRTYEQTLARPTSSFIDTGKAIAFDK
;
A
#
# COMPACT_ATOMS: atom_id res chain seq x y z
N GLY A 1 -78.51 -3.87 21.15
CA GLY A 1 -77.24 -3.12 21.24
C GLY A 1 -76.70 -2.99 19.83
N SER A 2 -76.44 -1.82 19.25
CA SER A 2 -75.58 -0.71 19.74
C SER A 2 -74.18 -1.28 20.05
N LYS A 3 -73.09 -0.93 19.36
CA LYS A 3 -72.49 0.41 19.16
C LYS A 3 -71.42 0.33 18.05
N HIS A 4 -71.47 1.22 17.05
CA HIS A 4 -70.63 2.42 16.83
C HIS A 4 -69.23 2.20 16.23
N ALA A 5 -69.03 2.81 15.05
CA ALA A 5 -67.74 3.35 14.57
C ALA A 5 -67.27 4.53 15.46
N PRO A 6 -66.04 5.08 15.34
CA PRO A 6 -65.76 6.04 14.25
C PRO A 6 -64.29 6.22 13.78
N GLU A 7 -64.19 6.79 12.57
CA GLU A 7 -63.36 7.93 12.10
C GLU A 7 -61.98 8.30 12.72
N GLY A 8 -61.09 8.78 11.83
CA GLY A 8 -60.15 9.88 12.12
C GLY A 8 -58.81 9.81 11.37
N THR A 9 -58.73 10.18 10.08
CA THR A 9 -58.21 11.49 9.58
C THR A 9 -56.85 11.95 10.14
N SER A 10 -55.82 12.00 9.30
CA SER A 10 -54.98 13.21 9.11
C SER A 10 -53.98 13.02 7.96
N ASP A 11 -54.51 13.30 6.76
CA ASP A 11 -53.75 13.80 5.64
C ASP A 11 -53.56 15.31 5.89
N THR A 12 -52.35 15.78 6.24
CA THR A 12 -51.97 17.21 6.15
C THR A 12 -50.46 17.43 6.37
N MET A 13 -49.90 18.30 5.52
CA MET A 13 -48.53 18.84 5.46
C MET A 13 -47.52 17.93 4.74
N ARG A 14 -47.33 17.96 3.41
CA ARG A 14 -47.21 19.07 2.45
C ARG A 14 -46.29 20.22 2.92
N LYS A 15 -45.14 20.29 2.24
CA LYS A 15 -44.47 21.51 1.75
C LYS A 15 -43.84 22.45 2.80
N ALA A 16 -42.53 22.32 2.97
CA ALA A 16 -41.55 23.41 3.09
C ALA A 16 -40.15 22.75 3.17
N GLY A 17 -39.08 23.20 2.54
CA GLY A 17 -38.85 24.45 1.85
C GLY A 17 -37.72 24.27 0.83
N LEU A 18 -37.93 24.98 -0.26
CA LEU A 18 -37.01 25.21 -1.36
C LEU A 18 -36.25 26.49 -1.01
N ALA A 19 -34.94 26.40 -0.84
CA ALA A 19 -33.98 27.52 -0.84
C ALA A 19 -32.68 26.92 -1.40
N LEU A 20 -32.19 27.19 -2.60
CA LEU A 20 -32.05 28.42 -3.39
C LEU A 20 -31.25 29.52 -2.71
N LEU A 21 -29.93 29.34 -2.69
CA LEU A 21 -28.87 30.36 -2.70
C LEU A 21 -27.65 29.65 -3.35
N ALA A 22 -27.33 29.84 -4.62
CA ALA A 22 -26.83 31.03 -5.30
C ALA A 22 -25.35 31.35 -4.96
N LEU A 23 -24.59 31.48 -6.06
CA LEU A 23 -23.34 32.21 -6.24
C LEU A 23 -22.06 31.75 -5.51
N GLY A 24 -21.11 31.31 -6.33
CA GLY A 24 -19.71 31.16 -5.96
C GLY A 24 -18.83 30.79 -7.16
N ALA A 25 -18.99 31.48 -8.29
CA ALA A 25 -17.99 31.47 -9.35
C ALA A 25 -16.78 32.29 -8.86
N PHE A 26 -15.66 31.64 -8.58
CA PHE A 26 -14.39 32.31 -8.37
C PHE A 26 -13.43 31.91 -9.49
N GLU A 27 -13.33 32.80 -10.47
CA GLU A 27 -12.24 32.87 -11.42
C GLU A 27 -10.95 33.17 -10.64
N GLY A 28 -10.00 32.23 -10.70
CA GLY A 28 -8.65 32.40 -10.19
C GLY A 28 -7.65 32.06 -11.28
N ALA A 29 -7.59 32.91 -12.31
CA ALA A 29 -6.53 32.90 -13.30
C ALA A 29 -5.24 33.43 -12.65
N SER A 30 -4.43 32.53 -12.10
CA SER A 30 -3.08 32.86 -11.63
C SER A 30 -2.06 32.44 -12.69
N ALA A 31 -1.48 33.48 -13.27
CA ALA A 31 -0.44 33.52 -14.28
C ALA A 31 0.62 32.41 -14.20
N PHE A 32 0.80 31.80 -15.37
CA PHE A 32 2.00 31.13 -15.80
C PHE A 32 3.22 32.05 -15.60
N THR A 33 4.07 31.75 -14.62
CA THR A 33 5.40 32.35 -14.50
C THR A 33 6.40 31.22 -14.37
N ALA A 34 7.17 30.99 -15.43
CA ALA A 34 8.28 30.07 -15.45
C ALA A 34 9.55 30.78 -14.94
N PRO A 35 10.19 30.32 -13.85
CA PRO A 35 11.56 30.68 -13.58
C PRO A 35 12.51 29.56 -14.01
N ALA A 36 13.38 29.95 -14.95
CA ALA A 36 14.80 29.62 -15.05
C ALA A 36 15.27 28.19 -14.72
N LEU A 37 15.71 27.52 -15.79
CA LEU A 37 16.72 26.47 -15.79
C LEU A 37 17.93 26.84 -14.91
N LEU A 38 18.16 26.06 -13.85
CA LEU A 38 19.45 25.98 -13.19
C LEU A 38 20.02 24.56 -13.37
N PRO A 39 21.34 24.44 -13.61
CA PRO A 39 21.99 23.19 -13.92
C PRO A 39 22.05 22.27 -12.69
N THR A 40 21.57 21.05 -12.88
CA THR A 40 21.73 19.91 -12.00
C THR A 40 23.22 19.64 -11.76
N GLN A 41 23.75 20.04 -10.61
CA GLN A 41 25.04 19.54 -10.16
C GLN A 41 24.86 18.09 -9.72
N ALA A 42 25.39 17.17 -10.54
CA ALA A 42 25.50 15.77 -10.20
C ALA A 42 26.51 15.60 -9.05
N SER A 43 26.01 15.46 -7.83
CA SER A 43 26.80 14.89 -6.72
C SER A 43 27.14 13.44 -7.06
N ALA A 44 28.40 13.22 -7.42
CA ALA A 44 29.00 11.91 -7.55
C ALA A 44 29.06 11.22 -6.17
N VAL A 45 28.03 10.46 -5.85
CA VAL A 45 28.08 9.46 -4.77
C VAL A 45 28.96 8.31 -5.29
N ARG A 46 30.10 8.10 -4.63
CA ARG A 46 31.00 6.97 -4.84
C ARG A 46 30.35 5.67 -4.35
N PRO A 47 30.14 4.65 -5.19
CA PRO A 47 30.21 3.26 -4.77
C PRO A 47 31.69 2.84 -4.91
N THR A 48 32.30 1.91 -4.18
CA THR A 48 31.81 0.73 -3.45
C THR A 48 33.03 0.14 -2.72
N SER A 49 32.76 -0.56 -1.63
CA SER A 49 33.36 -1.85 -1.27
C SER A 49 34.88 -2.02 -1.35
N ALA A 50 35.51 -1.93 -0.18
CA ALA A 50 36.66 -2.77 0.14
C ALA A 50 36.20 -4.24 0.23
N MET A 51 36.37 -5.00 -0.85
CA MET A 51 36.39 -6.46 -0.80
C MET A 51 37.84 -6.90 -0.98
N SER A 52 38.45 -7.30 0.14
CA SER A 52 39.77 -7.90 0.20
C SER A 52 39.72 -9.31 -0.42
N LEU A 53 40.16 -9.43 -1.68
CA LEU A 53 40.56 -10.71 -2.26
C LEU A 53 42.01 -10.96 -1.88
N ARG A 54 42.19 -11.77 -0.81
CA ARG A 54 43.44 -12.51 -0.57
C ARG A 54 43.62 -13.50 -1.71
N MET A 55 44.56 -13.24 -2.61
CA MET A 55 45.19 -14.30 -3.39
C MET A 55 46.67 -14.33 -3.04
N SER A 56 47.04 -15.34 -2.27
CA SER A 56 48.40 -15.80 -2.15
C SER A 56 48.78 -16.50 -3.46
N ALA A 57 49.77 -15.97 -4.17
CA ALA A 57 50.57 -16.73 -5.11
C ALA A 57 52.00 -16.22 -5.00
N ASN A 58 52.84 -17.05 -4.40
CA ASN A 58 54.29 -16.99 -4.54
C ASN A 58 54.65 -16.96 -6.02
N LEU A 59 55.55 -16.06 -6.42
CA LEU A 59 56.56 -16.35 -7.44
C LEU A 59 57.71 -15.35 -7.30
N ASP A 60 58.88 -15.95 -7.22
CA ASP A 60 60.19 -15.39 -6.96
C ASP A 60 60.63 -14.28 -7.93
N ALA A 61 61.64 -13.58 -7.45
CA ALA A 61 62.24 -12.37 -7.98
C ALA A 61 63.03 -12.53 -9.30
N SER A 62 63.11 -11.38 -9.99
CA SER A 62 64.25 -10.84 -10.76
C SER A 62 64.23 -10.96 -12.31
N PRO A 63 64.88 -10.03 -13.06
CA PRO A 63 64.56 -8.61 -13.15
C PRO A 63 64.51 -8.07 -14.61
N ALA A 64 64.08 -6.80 -14.72
CA ALA A 64 64.44 -5.84 -15.78
C ALA A 64 63.96 -6.07 -17.24
N ALA A 65 62.87 -5.37 -17.64
CA ALA A 65 62.78 -4.72 -18.95
C ALA A 65 61.61 -3.72 -19.05
N SER A 66 61.96 -2.49 -19.41
CA SER A 66 61.14 -1.49 -20.14
C SER A 66 59.81 -0.98 -19.54
N ARG A 67 59.90 0.09 -18.74
CA ARG A 67 58.77 0.89 -18.23
C ARG A 67 58.21 1.93 -19.22
N ARG A 68 58.23 1.71 -20.54
CA ARG A 68 57.78 2.75 -21.51
C ARG A 68 56.81 2.31 -22.61
N SER A 69 56.39 1.04 -22.67
CA SER A 69 55.55 0.55 -23.78
C SER A 69 54.20 -0.08 -23.38
N ALA A 70 53.81 0.00 -22.10
CA ALA A 70 52.58 -0.63 -21.59
C ALA A 70 51.43 0.34 -21.28
N LEU A 71 51.37 1.52 -21.93
CA LEU A 71 50.30 2.51 -21.76
C LEU A 71 49.48 2.77 -23.04
N ALA A 72 49.50 1.85 -24.01
CA ALA A 72 48.76 2.00 -25.28
C ALA A 72 47.68 0.92 -25.52
N PHE A 73 47.38 0.04 -24.55
CA PHE A 73 46.42 -1.07 -24.73
C PHE A 73 45.29 -1.15 -23.69
N LEU A 74 44.98 -0.05 -22.99
CA LEU A 74 43.82 0.02 -22.06
C LEU A 74 42.84 1.15 -22.43
N ALA A 75 42.62 1.38 -23.73
CA ALA A 75 41.64 2.37 -24.23
C ALA A 75 40.64 1.79 -25.23
N ALA A 76 40.53 0.45 -25.33
CA ALA A 76 39.65 -0.22 -26.28
C ALA A 76 38.92 -1.43 -25.67
N GLY A 77 38.47 -1.31 -24.42
CA GLY A 77 37.76 -2.37 -23.70
C GLY A 77 36.56 -1.90 -22.86
N ALA A 78 36.10 -0.67 -23.06
CA ALA A 78 34.91 -0.12 -22.40
C ALA A 78 33.73 0.04 -23.38
N ALA A 79 33.71 -0.75 -24.45
CA ALA A 79 32.58 -0.84 -25.34
C ALA A 79 31.57 -1.86 -24.80
N CYS A 80 30.35 -1.38 -24.55
CA CYS A 80 29.14 -2.19 -24.46
C CYS A 80 28.96 -3.05 -23.20
N LEU A 81 29.07 -2.47 -22.01
CA LEU A 81 28.01 -2.78 -21.04
C LEU A 81 26.76 -2.09 -21.57
N ALA A 82 26.03 -2.82 -22.41
CA ALA A 82 24.68 -2.45 -22.78
C ALA A 82 23.93 -2.22 -21.47
N VAL A 83 23.74 -0.94 -21.12
CA VAL A 83 22.67 -0.51 -20.24
C VAL A 83 21.42 -0.96 -20.97
N GLN A 84 21.02 -2.20 -20.73
CA GLN A 84 19.71 -2.70 -21.08
C GLN A 84 18.76 -1.60 -20.60
N PRO A 85 18.01 -0.95 -21.49
CA PRO A 85 17.09 0.06 -21.04
C PRO A 85 16.21 -0.64 -20.01
N ALA A 86 16.21 -0.11 -18.78
CA ALA A 86 15.29 -0.53 -17.73
C ALA A 86 13.86 -0.06 -18.08
N ASN A 87 13.46 -0.25 -19.34
CA ASN A 87 12.09 -0.43 -19.75
C ASN A 87 11.67 -1.78 -19.18
N ALA A 88 11.46 -1.83 -17.86
CA ALA A 88 10.68 -2.88 -17.25
C ALA A 88 9.25 -2.69 -17.79
N ASP A 89 9.00 -3.19 -19.00
CA ASP A 89 7.65 -3.63 -19.33
C ASP A 89 7.24 -4.48 -18.14
N MET A 90 6.14 -4.09 -17.49
CA MET A 90 5.53 -4.87 -16.44
C MET A 90 5.13 -6.21 -17.04
N THR A 91 6.07 -7.14 -17.07
CA THR A 91 5.81 -8.49 -17.52
C THR A 91 4.79 -9.07 -16.57
N LEU A 92 3.85 -9.85 -17.08
CA LEU A 92 2.87 -10.59 -16.28
C LEU A 92 3.51 -11.29 -15.07
N THR A 93 4.76 -11.75 -15.22
CA THR A 93 5.58 -12.36 -14.18
C THR A 93 5.92 -11.41 -13.03
N SER A 94 6.27 -10.16 -13.31
CA SER A 94 6.56 -9.14 -12.27
C SER A 94 5.32 -8.82 -11.44
N MET A 95 4.16 -8.67 -12.09
CA MET A 95 2.87 -8.44 -11.43
C MET A 95 2.47 -9.63 -10.55
N LYS A 96 2.63 -10.86 -11.04
CA LYS A 96 2.42 -12.08 -10.23
C LYS A 96 3.34 -12.11 -9.01
N ARG A 97 4.64 -11.81 -9.19
CA ARG A 97 5.59 -11.79 -8.08
C ARG A 97 5.20 -10.76 -7.02
N ALA A 98 4.80 -9.55 -7.44
CA ALA A 98 4.30 -8.54 -6.52
C ALA A 98 3.02 -9.01 -5.80
N TYR A 99 2.10 -9.64 -6.53
CA TYR A 99 0.89 -10.22 -5.96
C TYR A 99 1.20 -11.21 -4.83
N PHE A 100 2.01 -12.25 -5.07
CA PHE A 100 2.31 -13.26 -4.04
C PHE A 100 3.12 -12.71 -2.87
N ARG A 101 3.83 -11.60 -3.06
CA ARG A 101 4.60 -10.94 -2.00
C ARG A 101 3.73 -10.09 -1.08
N TYR A 102 2.79 -9.32 -1.64
CA TYR A 102 2.07 -8.28 -0.90
C TYR A 102 0.65 -8.68 -0.55
N VAL A 103 -0.06 -9.42 -1.41
CA VAL A 103 -1.48 -9.75 -1.18
C VAL A 103 -1.71 -10.57 0.08
N PRO A 104 -0.91 -11.61 0.41
CA PRO A 104 -1.08 -12.34 1.66
C PRO A 104 -0.99 -11.43 2.90
N ARG A 105 -0.12 -10.41 2.86
CA ARG A 105 0.00 -9.42 3.96
C ARG A 105 -1.24 -8.54 4.05
N ILE A 106 -1.73 -8.06 2.90
CA ILE A 106 -2.97 -7.28 2.83
C ILE A 106 -4.16 -8.09 3.38
N GLU A 107 -4.22 -9.40 3.14
CA GLU A 107 -5.26 -10.27 3.70
C GLU A 107 -5.15 -10.40 5.22
N VAL A 108 -3.94 -10.56 5.77
CA VAL A 108 -3.71 -10.55 7.23
C VAL A 108 -4.09 -9.20 7.84
N GLY A 109 -3.69 -8.09 7.20
CA GLY A 109 -4.07 -6.75 7.62
C GLY A 109 -5.59 -6.51 7.55
N ARG A 110 -6.26 -7.10 6.55
CA ARG A 110 -7.72 -7.05 6.41
C ARG A 110 -8.41 -7.87 7.51
N ASP A 111 -7.93 -9.07 7.81
CA ASP A 111 -8.44 -9.89 8.92
C ASP A 111 -8.29 -9.15 10.25
N LEU A 112 -7.15 -8.48 10.48
CA LEU A 112 -6.94 -7.64 11.66
C LEU A 112 -7.94 -6.48 11.72
N TYR A 113 -8.16 -5.80 10.60
CA TYR A 113 -9.09 -4.67 10.50
C TYR A 113 -10.56 -5.08 10.72
N VAL A 114 -10.98 -6.23 10.19
CA VAL A 114 -12.38 -6.66 10.26
C VAL A 114 -12.68 -7.41 11.54
N LEU A 115 -11.83 -8.35 11.95
CA LEU A 115 -12.11 -9.18 13.12
C LEU A 115 -11.69 -8.45 14.39
N LYS A 116 -10.41 -8.08 14.51
CA LYS A 116 -9.87 -7.56 15.78
C LYS A 116 -10.29 -6.14 16.09
N LEU A 117 -10.16 -5.24 15.11
CA LEU A 117 -10.47 -3.82 15.34
C LEU A 117 -11.97 -3.60 15.55
N ARG A 118 -12.83 -4.26 14.75
CA ARG A 118 -14.28 -4.12 14.91
C ARG A 118 -14.77 -4.73 16.22
N GLU A 119 -14.31 -5.92 16.56
CA GLU A 119 -14.66 -6.59 17.82
C GLU A 119 -14.26 -5.74 19.02
N ALA A 120 -13.05 -5.18 19.03
CA ALA A 120 -12.58 -4.29 20.10
C ALA A 120 -13.40 -2.99 20.23
N ILE A 121 -13.90 -2.44 19.13
CA ILE A 121 -14.82 -1.29 19.16
C ILE A 121 -16.19 -1.69 19.70
N GLU A 122 -16.71 -2.88 19.32
CA GLU A 122 -18.00 -3.36 19.81
C GLU A 122 -17.99 -3.70 21.30
N SER A 123 -16.88 -4.27 21.79
CA SER A 123 -16.66 -4.58 23.20
C SER A 123 -16.23 -3.36 24.03
N GLU A 124 -16.00 -2.20 23.40
CA GLU A 124 -15.49 -0.98 24.05
C GLU A 124 -14.12 -1.17 24.74
N ASP A 125 -13.33 -2.13 24.25
CA ASP A 125 -11.97 -2.40 24.71
C ASP A 125 -10.97 -1.41 24.10
N TRP A 126 -11.03 -0.16 24.56
CA TRP A 126 -10.19 0.94 24.06
C TRP A 126 -8.69 0.66 24.14
N LYS A 127 -8.26 -0.15 25.11
CA LYS A 127 -6.85 -0.59 25.21
C LYS A 127 -6.44 -1.46 24.03
N ALA A 128 -7.29 -2.39 23.61
CA ALA A 128 -7.02 -3.24 22.47
C ALA A 128 -7.02 -2.44 21.16
N VAL A 129 -7.89 -1.42 21.06
CA VAL A 129 -7.86 -0.46 19.95
C VAL A 129 -6.53 0.30 19.93
N ASP A 130 -6.12 0.88 21.07
CA ASP A 130 -4.85 1.60 21.17
C ASP A 130 -3.65 0.70 20.85
N ASP A 131 -3.60 -0.53 21.37
CA ASP A 131 -2.53 -1.50 21.11
C ASP A 131 -2.35 -1.82 19.61
N ILE A 132 -3.42 -1.71 18.82
CA ILE A 132 -3.36 -1.88 17.37
C ILE A 132 -2.68 -0.65 16.69
N PHE A 133 -2.87 0.54 17.25
CA PHE A 133 -2.26 1.79 16.78
C PHE A 133 -0.90 2.10 17.42
N VAL A 134 -0.52 1.39 18.49
CA VAL A 134 0.80 1.54 19.12
C VAL A 134 1.88 1.32 18.07
N GLN A 135 2.76 2.32 17.95
CA GLN A 135 3.88 2.28 17.03
C GLN A 135 4.95 1.36 17.60
N VAL A 136 5.06 0.16 17.01
CA VAL A 136 6.12 -0.78 17.35
C VAL A 136 7.30 -0.50 16.43
N SER A 137 8.51 -0.61 16.98
CA SER A 137 9.76 -0.61 16.21
C SER A 137 9.65 -1.69 15.12
N ALA A 138 9.71 -1.28 13.85
CA ALA A 138 9.58 -2.21 12.72
C ALA A 138 10.88 -3.00 12.50
N ALA A 139 12.00 -2.57 13.09
CA ALA A 139 13.24 -3.31 13.09
C ALA A 139 13.15 -4.57 13.96
N GLN A 140 13.77 -5.65 13.49
CA GLN A 140 14.16 -6.72 14.40
C GLN A 140 15.09 -6.12 15.47
N GLU A 141 14.90 -6.54 16.72
CA GLU A 141 15.60 -5.99 17.91
C GLU A 141 17.14 -6.05 17.81
N GLU A 142 17.69 -6.82 16.86
CA GLU A 142 19.13 -6.95 16.62
C GLU A 142 19.60 -6.37 15.27
N SER A 143 18.73 -5.72 14.50
CA SER A 143 19.14 -5.19 13.20
C SER A 143 20.02 -3.95 13.36
N SER A 144 21.00 -3.81 12.46
CA SER A 144 21.90 -2.63 12.41
C SER A 144 21.15 -1.29 12.29
N LYS A 145 19.89 -1.30 11.83
CA LYS A 145 19.04 -0.11 11.77
C LYS A 145 18.52 0.34 13.13
N ALA A 146 18.21 -0.59 14.03
CA ALA A 146 17.84 -0.28 15.41
C ALA A 146 19.05 0.33 16.15
N ALA A 147 20.25 -0.22 15.93
CA ALA A 147 21.49 0.32 16.48
C ALA A 147 21.83 1.75 16.01
N LEU A 148 21.36 2.13 14.81
CA LEU A 148 21.54 3.46 14.23
C LEU A 148 20.42 4.46 14.59
N GLY A 149 19.41 4.05 15.37
CA GLY A 149 18.28 4.92 15.74
C GLY A 149 17.43 5.37 14.55
N LEU A 150 17.57 4.73 13.38
CA LEU A 150 16.85 5.04 12.14
C LEU A 150 15.53 4.27 12.02
N ASP A 151 15.04 3.74 13.13
CA ASP A 151 13.91 2.84 13.07
C ASP A 151 12.59 3.61 12.97
N ALA A 152 11.92 3.44 11.84
CA ALA A 152 10.59 3.99 11.65
C ALA A 152 9.62 3.21 12.53
N LYS A 153 9.13 3.85 13.59
CA LYS A 153 8.07 3.28 14.42
C LYS A 153 6.79 3.31 13.59
N LEU A 154 6.27 2.13 13.27
CA LEU A 154 5.06 1.97 12.48
C LEU A 154 4.01 1.29 13.34
N SER A 155 2.77 1.74 13.24
CA SER A 155 1.66 1.02 13.88
C SER A 155 1.47 -0.36 13.26
N LYS A 156 0.84 -1.27 13.99
CA LYS A 156 0.58 -2.63 13.50
C LYS A 156 -0.29 -2.62 12.23
N ILE A 157 -1.31 -1.75 12.19
CA ILE A 157 -2.12 -1.54 10.98
C ILE A 157 -1.29 -0.99 9.83
N GLU A 158 -0.38 -0.04 10.08
CA GLU A 158 0.47 0.49 9.02
C GLU A 158 1.37 -0.58 8.42
N ASN A 159 1.97 -1.42 9.25
CA ASN A 159 2.89 -2.46 8.80
C ASN A 159 2.19 -3.61 8.06
N GLU A 160 1.05 -4.07 8.56
CA GLU A 160 0.33 -5.23 8.01
C GLU A 160 -0.60 -4.86 6.84
N LEU A 161 -1.21 -3.66 6.87
CA LEU A 161 -2.23 -3.26 5.89
C LEU A 161 -1.74 -2.14 4.97
N LEU A 162 -1.45 -0.95 5.51
CA LEU A 162 -1.27 0.26 4.69
C LEU A 162 0.02 0.23 3.86
N ASN A 163 1.14 -0.20 4.44
CA ASN A 163 2.42 -0.25 3.76
C ASN A 163 2.43 -1.30 2.62
N PRO A 164 1.97 -2.55 2.83
CA PRO A 164 1.81 -3.50 1.74
C PRO A 164 0.88 -3.01 0.63
N MET A 165 -0.22 -2.33 0.97
CA MET A 165 -1.10 -1.70 -0.03
C MET A 165 -0.34 -0.65 -0.84
N GLN A 166 0.34 0.29 -0.17
CA GLN A 166 1.10 1.34 -0.84
C GLN A 166 2.17 0.78 -1.77
N VAL A 167 2.95 -0.20 -1.31
CA VAL A 167 3.97 -0.85 -2.14
C VAL A 167 3.33 -1.61 -3.28
N TRP A 168 2.18 -2.26 -3.07
CA TRP A 168 1.47 -2.96 -4.13
C TRP A 168 0.93 -2.00 -5.21
N ILE A 169 0.50 -0.77 -4.85
CA ILE A 169 0.12 0.26 -5.84
C ILE A 169 1.27 0.55 -6.81
N THR A 170 2.51 0.65 -6.32
CA THR A 170 3.69 0.90 -7.18
C THR A 170 3.90 -0.18 -8.22
N SER A 171 3.43 -1.40 -7.94
CA SER A 171 3.51 -2.52 -8.90
C SER A 171 2.54 -2.41 -10.07
N PHE A 172 1.64 -1.41 -10.11
CA PHE A 172 0.74 -1.09 -11.23
C PHE A 172 1.21 0.12 -12.05
N ALA A 173 2.49 0.49 -11.94
CA ALA A 173 3.09 1.62 -12.65
C ALA A 173 3.37 1.24 -14.10
N GLU A 174 2.50 1.68 -15.00
CA GLU A 174 2.76 1.62 -16.43
C GLU A 174 3.30 3.00 -16.87
N LYS A 175 4.58 3.05 -17.30
CA LYS A 175 5.30 4.25 -17.80
C LYS A 175 4.74 5.58 -17.26
N GLY A 176 4.89 5.80 -15.95
CA GLY A 176 4.35 6.96 -15.24
C GLY A 176 3.27 6.60 -14.23
N THR A 177 2.44 7.58 -13.85
CA THR A 177 1.34 7.38 -12.89
C THR A 177 0.08 6.93 -13.62
N SER A 178 -0.26 5.65 -13.52
CA SER A 178 -1.44 5.11 -14.21
C SER A 178 -2.75 5.62 -13.59
N PRO A 179 -3.84 5.76 -14.36
CA PRO A 179 -5.15 6.15 -13.80
C PRO A 179 -5.64 5.17 -12.71
N LYS A 180 -5.23 3.90 -12.79
CA LYS A 180 -5.50 2.88 -11.78
C LYS A 180 -4.78 3.20 -10.47
N GLN A 181 -3.50 3.55 -10.53
CA GLN A 181 -2.72 3.94 -9.35
C GLN A 181 -3.35 5.13 -8.63
N ARG A 182 -3.69 6.21 -9.36
CA ARG A 182 -4.33 7.40 -8.76
C ARG A 182 -5.62 7.05 -8.01
N LYS A 183 -6.43 6.14 -8.57
CA LYS A 183 -7.67 5.67 -7.91
C LYS A 183 -7.35 4.84 -6.66
N MET A 184 -6.35 3.98 -6.71
CA MET A 184 -5.93 3.19 -5.55
C MET A 184 -5.32 4.07 -4.46
N ASP A 185 -4.47 5.03 -4.81
CA ASP A 185 -3.89 6.02 -3.89
C ASP A 185 -4.98 6.86 -3.22
N ALA A 186 -5.96 7.33 -3.98
CA ALA A 186 -7.09 8.07 -3.42
C ALA A 186 -7.88 7.22 -2.40
N LYS A 187 -8.14 5.94 -2.70
CA LYS A 187 -8.81 5.03 -1.76
C LYS A 187 -7.96 4.70 -0.54
N LEU A 188 -6.64 4.58 -0.71
CA LEU A 188 -5.72 4.40 0.41
C LEU A 188 -5.68 5.64 1.31
N ALA A 189 -5.72 6.86 0.73
CA ALA A 189 -5.81 8.10 1.49
C ALA A 189 -7.12 8.21 2.28
N SER A 190 -8.26 7.84 1.67
CA SER A 190 -9.55 7.78 2.38
C SER A 190 -9.52 6.75 3.52
N LEU A 191 -8.86 5.60 3.33
CA LEU A 191 -8.69 4.59 4.37
C LEU A 191 -7.86 5.11 5.54
N ARG A 192 -6.78 5.86 5.28
CA ARG A 192 -5.98 6.50 6.33
C ARG A 192 -6.81 7.50 7.13
N ALA A 193 -7.54 8.39 6.46
CA ALA A 193 -8.40 9.35 7.12
C ALA A 193 -9.47 8.68 8.01
N ALA A 194 -10.02 7.55 7.56
CA ALA A 194 -10.96 6.75 8.35
C ALA A 194 -10.30 6.13 9.61
N LEU A 195 -9.09 5.61 9.48
CA LEU A 195 -8.32 5.07 10.61
C LEU A 195 -7.94 6.17 11.63
N ASP A 196 -7.55 7.36 11.15
CA ASP A 196 -7.33 8.52 12.01
C ASP A 196 -8.62 8.92 12.74
N GLY A 197 -9.77 8.81 12.07
CA GLY A 197 -11.10 8.97 12.67
C GLY A 197 -11.38 7.96 13.78
N VAL A 198 -11.06 6.68 13.57
CA VAL A 198 -11.17 5.63 14.60
C VAL A 198 -10.28 5.97 15.81
N GLN A 199 -9.04 6.39 15.58
CA GLN A 199 -8.12 6.76 16.66
C GLN A 199 -8.62 7.99 17.43
N ALA A 200 -9.12 9.02 16.74
CA ALA A 200 -9.69 10.20 17.36
C ALA A 200 -10.97 9.89 18.17
N ALA A 201 -11.80 8.96 17.68
CA ALA A 201 -12.98 8.47 18.39
C ALA A 201 -12.60 7.63 19.61
N ALA A 202 -11.59 6.77 19.51
CA ALA A 202 -11.06 5.97 20.62
C ALA A 202 -10.51 6.85 21.74
N ALA A 203 -9.79 7.93 21.41
CA ALA A 203 -9.31 8.91 22.39
C ALA A 203 -10.45 9.59 23.17
N LYS A 204 -11.62 9.73 22.54
CA LYS A 204 -12.85 10.27 23.16
C LYS A 204 -13.74 9.18 23.77
N ARG A 205 -13.40 7.90 23.58
CA ARG A 205 -14.22 6.73 23.91
C ARG A 205 -15.63 6.80 23.31
N ASP A 206 -15.72 7.35 22.11
CA ASP A 206 -16.98 7.50 21.38
C ASP A 206 -17.16 6.30 20.44
N LYS A 207 -18.02 5.37 20.86
CA LYS A 207 -18.31 4.13 20.13
C LYS A 207 -18.96 4.39 18.78
N ASP A 208 -19.94 5.26 18.73
CA ASP A 208 -20.72 5.50 17.51
C ASP A 208 -19.84 6.18 16.45
N ALA A 209 -19.01 7.15 16.87
CA ALA A 209 -18.03 7.76 15.98
C ALA A 209 -16.95 6.78 15.50
N ALA A 210 -16.50 5.87 16.36
CA ALA A 210 -15.53 4.84 16.00
C ALA A 210 -16.13 3.84 15.00
N ILE A 211 -17.37 3.41 15.21
CA ILE A 211 -18.13 2.55 14.30
C ILE A 211 -18.30 3.23 12.94
N GLN A 212 -18.71 4.49 12.91
CA GLN A 212 -18.89 5.23 11.67
C GLN A 212 -17.56 5.37 10.90
N SER A 213 -16.48 5.72 11.59
CA SER A 213 -15.15 5.83 10.98
C SER A 213 -14.67 4.47 10.45
N TRP A 214 -14.96 3.38 11.16
CA TRP A 214 -14.67 2.02 10.71
C TRP A 214 -15.47 1.64 9.44
N GLU A 215 -16.75 2.04 9.35
CA GLU A 215 -17.58 1.83 8.15
C GLU A 215 -17.04 2.61 6.95
N ASP A 216 -16.64 3.86 7.14
CA ASP A 216 -16.01 4.68 6.09
C ASP A 216 -14.70 4.03 5.60
N GLY A 217 -13.91 3.48 6.52
CA GLY A 217 -12.72 2.69 6.20
C GLY A 217 -13.04 1.40 5.44
N LYS A 218 -14.12 0.69 5.81
CA LYS A 218 -14.60 -0.51 5.08
C LYS A 218 -14.94 -0.15 3.63
N ILE A 219 -15.66 0.96 3.43
CA ILE A 219 -16.01 1.47 2.09
C ILE A 219 -14.76 1.80 1.28
N ALA A 220 -13.78 2.48 1.88
CA ALA A 220 -12.52 2.82 1.25
C ALA A 220 -11.71 1.57 0.85
N LEU A 221 -11.58 0.61 1.76
CA LEU A 221 -10.86 -0.65 1.55
C LEU A 221 -11.53 -1.51 0.48
N ASN A 222 -12.86 -1.65 0.50
CA ASN A 222 -13.61 -2.33 -0.55
C ASN A 222 -13.45 -1.61 -1.91
N GLY A 223 -13.44 -0.28 -1.92
CA GLY A 223 -13.15 0.52 -3.12
C GLY A 223 -11.74 0.28 -3.67
N TYR A 224 -10.75 0.17 -2.80
CA TYR A 224 -9.39 -0.19 -3.14
C TYR A 224 -9.34 -1.60 -3.76
N ILE A 225 -9.93 -2.60 -3.09
CA ILE A 225 -9.95 -4.00 -3.55
C ILE A 225 -10.64 -4.13 -4.90
N LYS A 226 -11.82 -3.49 -5.08
CA LYS A 226 -12.52 -3.45 -6.37
C LYS A 226 -11.64 -2.89 -7.48
N THR A 227 -10.87 -1.85 -7.19
CA THR A 227 -9.95 -1.25 -8.16
C THR A 227 -8.76 -2.16 -8.43
N ALA A 228 -8.18 -2.77 -7.40
CA ALA A 228 -7.05 -3.68 -7.51
C ALA A 228 -7.38 -4.91 -8.35
N ASN A 229 -8.56 -5.51 -8.11
CA ASN A 229 -9.06 -6.69 -8.82
C ASN A 229 -9.32 -6.44 -10.31
N LYS A 230 -9.57 -5.19 -10.73
CA LYS A 230 -9.73 -4.86 -12.15
C LYS A 230 -8.41 -5.10 -12.90
N GLY A 231 -8.40 -6.06 -13.81
CA GLY A 231 -7.22 -6.41 -14.60
C GLY A 231 -6.27 -7.40 -13.90
N LEU A 232 -6.65 -8.02 -12.78
CA LEU A 232 -5.98 -9.24 -12.35
C LEU A 232 -6.25 -10.35 -13.39
N THR A 233 -5.21 -11.11 -13.72
CA THR A 233 -5.36 -12.23 -14.65
C THR A 233 -6.09 -13.40 -14.00
N LEU A 234 -6.78 -14.22 -14.80
CA LEU A 234 -7.54 -15.40 -14.34
C LEU A 234 -6.70 -16.40 -13.53
N GLN A 235 -5.36 -16.32 -13.63
CA GLN A 235 -4.43 -17.20 -12.92
C GLN A 235 -4.21 -16.81 -11.46
N VAL A 236 -4.76 -15.67 -11.03
CA VAL A 236 -4.56 -15.12 -9.70
C VAL A 236 -5.92 -14.94 -9.03
N ARG A 237 -6.11 -15.54 -7.85
CA ARG A 237 -7.38 -15.43 -7.11
C ARG A 237 -7.61 -13.97 -6.69
N GLN A 238 -8.81 -13.45 -6.94
CA GLN A 238 -9.15 -12.09 -6.56
C GLN A 238 -9.17 -11.91 -5.03
N LEU A 239 -8.96 -10.68 -4.58
CA LEU A 239 -9.15 -10.32 -3.18
C LEU A 239 -10.66 -10.28 -2.89
N ALA A 240 -11.10 -10.99 -1.85
CA ALA A 240 -12.49 -10.95 -1.41
C ALA A 240 -12.86 -9.54 -0.91
N LEU A 241 -14.12 -9.15 -1.10
CA LEU A 241 -14.67 -7.94 -0.48
C LEU A 241 -15.07 -8.24 0.95
N ILE A 242 -15.01 -7.22 1.80
CA ILE A 242 -15.59 -7.29 3.14
C ILE A 242 -17.12 -7.21 2.97
N PRO A 243 -17.90 -8.17 3.49
CA PRO A 243 -19.35 -8.15 3.44
C PRO A 243 -19.93 -6.96 4.22
N ASP A 244 -21.19 -6.64 3.98
CA ASP A 244 -21.86 -5.55 4.69
C ASP A 244 -21.98 -5.88 6.18
N ASP A 245 -22.36 -7.12 6.51
CA ASP A 245 -22.31 -7.65 7.87
C ASP A 245 -20.94 -8.28 8.15
N TRP A 246 -20.16 -7.62 9.01
CA TRP A 246 -18.82 -8.05 9.38
C TRP A 246 -18.78 -9.42 10.07
N ARG A 247 -19.90 -9.87 10.68
CA ARG A 247 -19.97 -11.18 11.36
C ARG A 247 -19.97 -12.34 10.40
N THR A 248 -20.35 -12.10 9.14
CA THR A 248 -20.29 -13.09 8.06
C THR A 248 -18.90 -13.19 7.44
N TYR A 249 -17.95 -12.37 7.90
CA TYR A 249 -16.60 -12.39 7.39
C TYR A 249 -15.84 -13.61 7.89
N GLU A 250 -15.49 -14.50 6.96
CA GLU A 250 -14.60 -15.64 7.25
C GLU A 250 -13.14 -15.21 7.13
N GLN A 251 -12.33 -15.63 8.10
CA GLN A 251 -10.89 -15.40 8.08
C GLN A 251 -10.30 -16.01 6.80
N THR A 252 -9.43 -15.25 6.15
CA THR A 252 -8.88 -15.70 4.88
C THR A 252 -7.90 -16.85 5.11
N LEU A 253 -8.17 -18.02 4.54
CA LEU A 253 -7.22 -19.13 4.55
C LEU A 253 -5.87 -18.65 4.00
N ALA A 254 -4.80 -18.90 4.77
CA ALA A 254 -3.46 -18.46 4.45
C ALA A 254 -3.06 -18.94 3.05
N ARG A 255 -2.68 -17.99 2.19
CA ARG A 255 -2.19 -18.31 0.85
C ARG A 255 -0.77 -18.83 0.93
N PRO A 256 -0.39 -19.83 0.12
CA PRO A 256 1.00 -20.24 0.01
C PRO A 256 1.86 -19.07 -0.45
N THR A 257 2.90 -18.76 0.31
CA THR A 257 3.84 -17.65 0.07
C THR A 257 4.75 -17.88 -1.14
N SER A 258 4.82 -19.10 -1.68
CA SER A 258 5.67 -19.49 -2.81
C SER A 258 4.87 -20.24 -3.89
N SER A 259 4.26 -19.51 -4.82
CA SER A 259 3.35 -20.10 -5.81
C SER A 259 4.00 -20.49 -7.14
N PHE A 260 5.34 -20.47 -7.28
CA PHE A 260 5.95 -20.92 -8.55
C PHE A 260 5.95 -22.45 -8.69
N ILE A 261 5.80 -23.20 -7.60
CA ILE A 261 5.86 -24.67 -7.62
C ILE A 261 4.45 -25.31 -7.48
N ASP A 262 3.52 -24.66 -6.77
CA ASP A 262 2.22 -25.28 -6.43
C ASP A 262 1.02 -24.93 -7.33
N THR A 263 1.19 -24.06 -8.33
CA THR A 263 0.09 -23.72 -9.27
C THR A 263 -0.37 -24.87 -10.17
N GLY A 264 0.24 -26.06 -10.08
CA GLY A 264 -0.18 -27.26 -10.80
C GLY A 264 -1.43 -27.96 -10.23
N LYS A 265 -1.82 -27.68 -8.98
CA LYS A 265 -3.10 -28.16 -8.43
C LYS A 265 -4.13 -27.05 -8.54
N ALA A 266 -4.84 -27.04 -9.66
CA ALA A 266 -6.06 -26.27 -9.80
C ALA A 266 -7.00 -26.63 -8.64
N ILE A 267 -7.22 -25.67 -7.73
CA ILE A 267 -8.24 -25.79 -6.71
C ILE A 267 -9.58 -25.79 -7.48
N ALA A 268 -10.23 -26.95 -7.52
CA ALA A 268 -11.60 -27.05 -8.01
C ALA A 268 -12.47 -26.17 -7.10
N PHE A 269 -13.02 -25.11 -7.66
CA PHE A 269 -14.10 -24.37 -7.01
C PHE A 269 -15.36 -25.22 -7.19
N ASP A 270 -15.85 -25.79 -6.09
CA ASP A 270 -17.23 -26.27 -6.05
C ASP A 270 -18.16 -25.07 -6.31
N LYS A 271 -19.11 -25.29 -7.22
CA LYS A 271 -20.07 -24.30 -7.70
C LYS A 271 -21.21 -24.11 -6.71
#